data_AF-A0A225DLL5-F1
#
_entry.id   AF-A0A225DLL5-F1
#
_cell.length_a   1.000
_cell.length_b   1.000
_cell.length_c   1.000
_cell.angle_alpha   90.00
_cell.angle_beta   90.00
_cell.angle_gamma   90.00
#
_symmetry.space_group_name_H-M   'P 1'
#
loop_
_entity.id
_entity.type
_entity.pdbx_description
1 polymer ?
#
loop_
_entity_poly.entity_id
_entity_poly.type
_entity_poly.pdbx_seq_one_letter_code
_entity_poly.pdbx_strand_id
1 'polypeptide(L)'
;MIIGVPPTPAASYPHAPDVPPASTPPAAKYEHEAGFSFAPKVIDWIPAGCLALIFVLVWAGWLGTFPGGVRVYTQSPMQASVGWFTTHSLPEAVLADEKYLSDHVSMNWLMLLYFPILVLATAVAWVERFVKPHQIPPAMKQFWQSWDTILLGATVALLLLIVVQSWRGFGLETAVRQKAAENAAAKLEPLDAQPDSTPKRQRTAVVNGEELGRFSLESTTACDLALLAHVVALAGLGLRFWLHRRGTKPLPRVALHW
;
A
#
# COMPACT_ATOMS: atom_id res chain seq x y z
N MET A 1 -74.43 32.73 27.87
CA MET A 1 -73.70 32.71 29.16
C MET A 1 -73.24 31.27 29.36
N ILE A 2 -72.00 30.96 28.95
CA ILE A 2 -71.44 29.60 28.96
C ILE A 2 -70.27 29.61 29.96
N ILE A 3 -70.34 28.70 30.91
CA ILE A 3 -69.51 28.58 32.10
C ILE A 3 -68.14 28.03 31.69
N GLY A 4 -67.07 28.75 32.04
CA GLY A 4 -65.70 28.31 31.83
C GLY A 4 -65.32 27.17 32.78
N VAL A 5 -64.81 26.07 32.23
CA VAL A 5 -64.22 24.96 32.99
C VAL A 5 -62.83 25.39 33.47
N PRO A 6 -62.49 25.29 34.76
CA PRO A 6 -61.15 25.60 35.24
C PRO A 6 -60.14 24.51 34.81
N PRO A 7 -58.88 24.86 34.51
CA PRO A 7 -57.85 23.88 34.19
C PRO A 7 -57.52 23.04 35.43
N THR A 8 -57.48 21.72 35.24
CA THR A 8 -57.07 20.73 36.25
C THR A 8 -55.61 20.97 36.64
N PRO A 9 -55.25 20.98 37.94
CA PRO A 9 -53.85 21.11 38.34
C PRO A 9 -53.04 19.88 37.91
N ALA A 10 -51.88 20.13 37.28
CA ALA A 10 -50.94 19.08 36.87
C ALA A 10 -50.47 18.29 38.10
N ALA A 11 -50.56 16.96 38.02
CA ALA A 11 -50.03 16.07 39.04
C ALA A 11 -48.51 16.29 39.19
N SER A 12 -48.09 16.67 40.39
CA SER A 12 -46.68 16.80 40.76
C SER A 12 -46.11 15.40 40.94
N TYR A 13 -45.32 14.91 39.99
CA TYR A 13 -44.55 13.70 40.19
C TYR A 13 -43.46 13.95 41.24
N PRO A 14 -43.28 13.06 42.24
CA PRO A 14 -42.18 13.20 43.19
C PRO A 14 -40.84 13.11 42.46
N HIS A 15 -39.96 14.07 42.78
CA HIS A 15 -38.58 14.14 42.30
C HIS A 15 -37.87 12.82 42.61
N ALA A 16 -37.30 12.16 41.61
CA ALA A 16 -36.41 11.03 41.84
C ALA A 16 -35.21 11.52 42.69
N PRO A 17 -34.79 10.80 43.75
CA PRO A 17 -33.65 11.19 44.56
C PRO A 17 -32.38 11.20 43.70
N ASP A 18 -31.61 12.29 43.79
CA ASP A 18 -30.29 12.42 43.15
C ASP A 18 -29.37 11.29 43.63
N VAL A 19 -29.02 10.39 42.72
CA VAL A 19 -27.97 9.40 42.95
C VAL A 19 -26.62 10.13 42.87
N PRO A 20 -25.79 10.13 43.94
CA PRO A 20 -24.48 10.76 43.87
C PRO A 20 -23.63 10.14 42.75
N PRO A 21 -22.84 10.92 41.99
CA PRO A 21 -21.90 10.35 41.04
C PRO A 21 -20.95 9.42 41.77
N ALA A 22 -20.80 8.20 41.25
CA ALA A 22 -19.86 7.21 41.79
C ALA A 22 -18.47 7.84 41.93
N SER A 23 -17.93 7.82 43.15
CA SER A 23 -16.59 8.31 43.47
C SER A 23 -15.56 7.63 42.58
N THR A 24 -14.83 8.42 41.79
CA THR A 24 -13.63 7.98 41.07
C THR A 24 -12.66 7.34 42.07
N PRO A 25 -12.08 6.16 41.78
CA PRO A 25 -11.02 5.60 42.62
C PRO A 25 -9.87 6.60 42.78
N PRO A 26 -9.20 6.65 43.94
CA PRO A 26 -8.10 7.59 44.15
C PRO A 26 -7.02 7.37 43.09
N ALA A 27 -6.63 8.45 42.42
CA ALA A 27 -5.53 8.43 41.46
C ALA A 27 -4.27 7.92 42.16
N ALA A 28 -3.73 6.79 41.71
CA ALA A 28 -2.42 6.33 42.13
C ALA A 28 -1.41 7.46 41.87
N LYS A 29 -0.67 7.87 42.91
CA LYS A 29 0.37 8.90 42.82
C LYS A 29 1.56 8.31 42.06
N TYR A 30 1.56 8.43 40.74
CA TYR A 30 2.73 8.17 39.92
C TYR A 30 3.63 9.41 39.90
N GLU A 31 4.94 9.22 40.07
CA GLU A 31 5.92 10.31 40.15
C GLU A 31 6.18 10.91 38.77
N HIS A 32 6.08 10.07 37.71
CA HIS A 32 6.15 10.51 36.32
C HIS A 32 5.09 9.81 35.45
N GLU A 33 4.41 10.61 34.62
CA GLU A 33 3.49 10.12 33.58
C GLU A 33 3.98 10.64 32.22
N ALA A 34 4.40 9.72 31.33
CA ALA A 34 4.60 10.05 29.92
C ALA A 34 3.48 9.40 29.10
N GLY A 35 2.67 10.25 28.46
CA GLY A 35 1.57 9.82 27.61
C GLY A 35 1.74 10.30 26.18
N PHE A 36 1.61 9.40 25.19
CA PHE A 36 1.40 9.82 23.80
C PHE A 36 -0.08 9.62 23.45
N SER A 37 -0.72 10.70 23.00
CA SER A 37 -2.07 10.67 22.43
C SER A 37 -1.92 10.87 20.93
N PHE A 38 -2.39 9.92 20.13
CA PHE A 38 -2.44 10.12 18.69
C PHE A 38 -3.39 11.28 18.38
N ALA A 39 -2.86 12.36 17.82
CA ALA A 39 -3.67 13.48 17.37
C ALA A 39 -4.54 12.99 16.19
N PRO A 40 -5.88 12.98 16.29
CA PRO A 40 -6.75 12.49 15.23
C PRO A 40 -6.52 13.22 13.90
N LYS A 41 -6.21 14.52 14.00
CA LYS A 41 -5.83 15.35 12.85
C LYS A 41 -4.68 14.78 12.04
N VAL A 42 -3.66 14.20 12.68
CA VAL A 42 -2.51 13.63 11.96
C VAL A 42 -2.89 12.32 11.29
N ILE A 43 -3.62 11.46 11.98
CA ILE A 43 -4.10 10.17 11.44
C ILE A 43 -4.90 10.37 10.15
N ASP A 44 -5.73 11.41 10.12
CA ASP A 44 -6.58 11.71 8.97
C ASP A 44 -5.80 12.11 7.70
N TRP A 45 -4.57 12.61 7.84
CA TRP A 45 -3.71 12.97 6.70
C TRP A 45 -2.84 11.81 6.20
N ILE A 46 -2.63 10.77 7.02
CA ILE A 46 -1.75 9.64 6.67
C ILE A 46 -2.17 8.99 5.34
N PRO A 47 -3.45 8.60 5.13
CA PRO A 47 -3.84 7.93 3.89
C PRO A 47 -3.64 8.81 2.66
N ALA A 48 -4.00 10.10 2.73
CA ALA A 48 -3.85 11.03 1.62
C ALA A 48 -2.37 11.26 1.26
N GLY A 49 -1.51 11.44 2.26
CA GLY A 49 -0.07 11.61 2.07
C GLY A 49 0.59 10.35 1.50
N CYS A 50 0.29 9.18 2.05
CA CYS A 50 0.86 7.91 1.57
C CYS A 50 0.38 7.55 0.17
N LEU A 51 -0.91 7.69 -0.15
CA LEU A 51 -1.44 7.42 -1.49
C LEU A 51 -0.86 8.39 -2.53
N ALA A 52 -0.68 9.66 -2.19
CA ALA A 52 0.00 10.62 -3.06
C ALA A 52 1.47 10.25 -3.27
N LEU A 53 2.18 9.82 -2.21
CA LEU A 53 3.56 9.35 -2.33
C LEU A 53 3.64 8.13 -3.26
N ILE A 54 2.76 7.14 -3.09
CA ILE A 54 2.68 5.96 -3.98
C ILE A 54 2.41 6.40 -5.42
N PHE A 55 1.50 7.35 -5.63
CA PHE A 55 1.20 7.90 -6.95
C PHE A 55 2.40 8.57 -7.61
N VAL A 56 3.25 9.25 -6.85
CA VAL A 56 4.52 9.79 -7.38
C VAL A 56 5.51 8.66 -7.67
N LEU A 57 5.65 7.70 -6.76
CA LEU A 57 6.59 6.59 -6.89
C LEU A 57 6.23 5.61 -8.02
N VAL A 58 4.98 5.55 -8.48
CA VAL A 58 4.56 4.68 -9.60
C VAL A 58 5.30 5.00 -10.91
N TRP A 59 5.83 6.21 -11.02
CA TRP A 59 6.62 6.67 -12.17
C TRP A 59 8.12 6.37 -12.03
N ALA A 60 8.60 6.11 -10.81
CA ALA A 60 9.99 5.73 -10.57
C ALA A 60 10.24 4.28 -11.00
N GLY A 61 11.49 3.96 -11.39
CA GLY A 61 11.87 2.59 -11.68
C GLY A 61 11.88 1.76 -10.41
N TRP A 62 11.01 0.75 -10.31
CA TRP A 62 10.90 -0.13 -9.14
C TRP A 62 11.82 -1.33 -9.24
N LEU A 63 12.10 -1.76 -10.46
CA LEU A 63 12.98 -2.85 -10.79
C LEU A 63 14.07 -2.36 -11.73
N GLY A 64 15.29 -2.88 -11.59
CA GLY A 64 16.33 -2.62 -12.56
C GLY A 64 17.43 -3.67 -12.55
N THR A 65 18.29 -3.57 -13.55
CA THR A 65 19.53 -4.35 -13.66
C THR A 65 20.71 -3.43 -13.35
N PHE A 66 21.58 -3.90 -12.45
CA PHE A 66 22.70 -3.12 -11.92
C PHE A 66 24.06 -3.83 -12.02
N PRO A 67 24.47 -4.38 -13.17
CA PRO A 67 25.77 -5.02 -13.31
C PRO A 67 26.89 -4.05 -12.95
N GLY A 68 27.77 -4.47 -12.04
CA GLY A 68 28.85 -3.62 -11.52
C GLY A 68 28.36 -2.38 -10.75
N GLY A 69 27.10 -2.37 -10.27
CA GLY A 69 26.49 -1.24 -9.57
C GLY A 69 25.98 -0.13 -10.49
N VAL A 70 26.04 -0.31 -11.82
CA VAL A 70 25.60 0.69 -12.80
C VAL A 70 24.24 0.32 -13.35
N ARG A 71 23.30 1.26 -13.31
CA ARG A 71 21.93 1.09 -13.81
C ARG A 71 21.93 0.96 -15.34
N VAL A 72 21.50 -0.19 -15.86
CA VAL A 72 21.40 -0.44 -17.31
C VAL A 72 19.94 -0.34 -17.78
N TYR A 73 19.07 -1.17 -17.21
CA TYR A 73 17.65 -1.20 -17.50
C TYR A 73 16.87 -0.89 -16.24
N THR A 74 15.78 -0.14 -16.37
CA THR A 74 14.81 0.04 -15.29
C THR A 74 13.39 -0.05 -15.80
N GLN A 75 12.49 -0.55 -14.95
CA GLN A 75 11.08 -0.63 -15.25
C GLN A 75 10.27 -0.06 -14.09
N SER A 76 9.42 0.93 -14.39
CA SER A 76 8.41 1.42 -13.46
C SER A 76 7.13 0.59 -13.56
N PRO A 77 6.28 0.60 -12.52
CA PRO A 77 4.90 0.13 -12.58
C PRO A 77 4.13 0.56 -13.83
N MET A 78 4.25 1.83 -14.21
CA MET A 78 3.55 2.37 -15.37
C MET A 78 4.13 1.79 -16.66
N GLN A 79 5.45 1.68 -16.77
CA GLN A 79 6.08 1.06 -17.94
C GLN A 79 5.72 -0.42 -18.06
N ALA A 80 5.70 -1.15 -16.94
CA ALA A 80 5.26 -2.54 -16.90
C ALA A 80 3.81 -2.70 -17.39
N SER A 81 2.93 -1.73 -17.10
CA SER A 81 1.53 -1.76 -17.56
C SER A 81 1.36 -1.72 -19.08
N VAL A 82 2.40 -1.32 -19.82
CA VAL A 82 2.41 -1.25 -21.30
C VAL A 82 3.52 -2.09 -21.93
N GLY A 83 4.25 -2.90 -21.14
CA GLY A 83 5.35 -3.72 -21.64
C GLY A 83 6.61 -2.93 -22.03
N TRP A 84 6.83 -1.78 -21.41
CA TRP A 84 7.98 -0.89 -21.69
C TRP A 84 9.05 -1.00 -20.60
N PHE A 85 10.29 -0.59 -20.88
CA PHE A 85 11.34 -0.31 -19.90
C PHE A 85 12.27 0.83 -20.38
N THR A 86 13.01 1.46 -19.47
CA THR A 86 14.01 2.49 -19.80
C THR A 86 15.39 1.88 -19.89
N THR A 87 16.08 2.18 -20.98
CA THR A 87 17.49 1.84 -21.24
C THR A 87 18.40 3.03 -20.98
N HIS A 88 19.57 2.80 -20.38
CA HIS A 88 20.65 3.79 -20.26
C HIS A 88 21.76 3.50 -21.27
N SER A 89 22.17 4.52 -22.05
CA SER A 89 22.96 4.33 -23.28
C SER A 89 24.42 3.92 -23.08
N LEU A 90 25.10 4.37 -22.02
CA LEU A 90 26.51 4.03 -21.77
C LEU A 90 26.70 2.55 -21.37
N PRO A 91 25.87 1.98 -20.47
CA PRO A 91 25.99 0.58 -20.10
C PRO A 91 25.40 -0.38 -21.15
N GLU A 92 24.40 0.07 -21.93
CA GLU A 92 23.83 -0.73 -23.02
C GLU A 92 24.85 -1.07 -24.10
N ALA A 93 25.79 -0.17 -24.39
CA ALA A 93 26.86 -0.40 -25.35
C ALA A 93 27.75 -1.62 -25.00
N VAL A 94 27.71 -2.08 -23.74
CA VAL A 94 28.49 -3.23 -23.25
C VAL A 94 27.65 -4.51 -23.21
N LEU A 95 26.36 -4.43 -22.87
CA LEU A 95 25.48 -5.60 -22.73
C LEU A 95 24.76 -5.97 -24.02
N ALA A 96 24.36 -4.98 -24.82
CA ALA A 96 23.69 -5.15 -26.11
C ALA A 96 22.44 -6.07 -26.05
N ASP A 97 21.73 -6.07 -24.92
CA ASP A 97 20.59 -6.96 -24.66
C ASP A 97 19.23 -6.27 -24.88
N GLU A 98 19.19 -4.96 -25.16
CA GLU A 98 17.97 -4.16 -25.31
C GLU A 98 17.01 -4.77 -26.33
N LYS A 99 17.50 -5.18 -27.52
CA LYS A 99 16.65 -5.76 -28.56
C LYS A 99 15.92 -7.01 -28.05
N TYR A 100 16.67 -7.92 -27.42
CA TYR A 100 16.08 -9.14 -26.87
C TYR A 100 15.06 -8.82 -25.79
N LEU A 101 15.40 -7.91 -24.87
CA LEU A 101 14.51 -7.54 -23.77
C LEU A 101 13.25 -6.84 -24.30
N SER A 102 13.37 -5.97 -25.29
CA SER A 102 12.22 -5.33 -25.97
C SER A 102 11.26 -6.34 -26.57
N ASP A 103 11.77 -7.44 -27.13
CA ASP A 103 10.93 -8.49 -27.74
C ASP A 103 10.26 -9.41 -26.70
N HIS A 104 10.80 -9.48 -25.48
CA HIS A 104 10.36 -10.44 -24.44
C HIS A 104 9.68 -9.78 -23.23
N VAL A 105 9.84 -8.47 -23.03
CA VAL A 105 9.14 -7.74 -21.98
C VAL A 105 7.66 -7.64 -22.37
N SER A 106 6.83 -8.32 -21.58
CA SER A 106 5.39 -8.37 -21.80
C SER A 106 4.62 -7.37 -20.94
N MET A 107 3.41 -7.04 -21.38
CA MET A 107 2.49 -6.17 -20.67
C MET A 107 1.95 -6.84 -19.39
N ASN A 108 2.06 -6.14 -18.25
CA ASN A 108 1.50 -6.58 -16.98
C ASN A 108 0.09 -6.01 -16.76
N TRP A 109 -0.95 -6.81 -17.07
CA TRP A 109 -2.35 -6.39 -16.92
C TRP A 109 -2.74 -6.02 -15.49
N LEU A 110 -2.11 -6.62 -14.47
CA LEU A 110 -2.35 -6.26 -13.06
C LEU A 110 -1.92 -4.82 -12.79
N MET A 111 -0.83 -4.37 -13.41
CA MET A 111 -0.36 -2.98 -13.29
C MET A 111 -1.28 -2.01 -14.04
N LEU A 112 -1.84 -2.45 -15.17
CA LEU A 112 -2.86 -1.70 -15.89
C LEU A 112 -4.13 -1.50 -15.05
N LEU A 113 -4.54 -2.49 -14.24
CA LEU A 113 -5.66 -2.36 -13.30
C LEU A 113 -5.29 -1.57 -12.04
N TYR A 114 -4.06 -1.72 -11.54
CA TYR A 114 -3.55 -1.04 -10.35
C TYR A 114 -3.56 0.48 -10.53
N PHE A 115 -3.12 0.99 -11.69
CA PHE A 115 -3.01 2.43 -11.93
C PHE A 115 -4.33 3.22 -11.79
N PRO A 116 -5.44 2.88 -12.45
CA PRO A 116 -6.70 3.61 -12.30
C PRO A 116 -7.26 3.54 -10.88
N ILE A 117 -7.07 2.41 -10.18
CA ILE A 117 -7.47 2.29 -8.76
C ILE A 117 -6.63 3.24 -7.91
N LEU A 118 -5.32 3.35 -8.17
CA LEU A 118 -4.43 4.24 -7.43
C LEU A 118 -4.81 5.71 -7.66
N VAL A 119 -5.08 6.11 -8.91
CA VAL A 119 -5.55 7.46 -9.24
C VAL A 119 -6.85 7.77 -8.50
N LEU A 120 -7.82 6.86 -8.56
CA LEU A 120 -9.12 7.07 -7.94
C LEU A 120 -9.01 7.11 -6.40
N ALA A 121 -8.26 6.18 -5.79
CA ALA A 121 -8.04 6.14 -4.36
C ALA A 121 -7.31 7.40 -3.86
N THR A 122 -6.31 7.86 -4.60
CA THR A 122 -5.58 9.10 -4.28
C THR A 122 -6.51 10.31 -4.37
N ALA A 123 -7.27 10.44 -5.47
CA ALA A 123 -8.23 11.53 -5.63
C ALA A 123 -9.28 11.53 -4.51
N VAL A 124 -9.86 10.37 -4.20
CA VAL A 124 -10.82 10.17 -3.10
C VAL A 124 -10.22 10.58 -1.75
N ALA A 125 -8.99 10.15 -1.43
CA ALA A 125 -8.34 10.50 -0.18
C ALA A 125 -8.13 12.02 -0.02
N TRP A 126 -7.84 12.72 -1.12
CA TRP A 126 -7.64 14.18 -1.12
C TRP A 126 -8.95 14.97 -1.14
N VAL A 127 -9.96 14.54 -1.92
CA VAL A 127 -11.29 15.18 -1.95
C VAL A 127 -11.88 15.28 -0.55
N GLU A 128 -11.71 14.23 0.25
CA GLU A 128 -12.17 14.19 1.62
C GLU A 128 -11.55 15.28 2.52
N ARG A 129 -10.33 15.74 2.20
CA ARG A 129 -9.65 16.79 2.97
C ARG A 129 -10.26 18.18 2.73
N PHE A 130 -10.93 18.37 1.59
CA PHE A 130 -11.39 19.68 1.15
C PHE A 130 -12.92 19.82 1.10
N VAL A 131 -13.65 18.73 0.87
CA VAL A 131 -15.11 18.76 0.74
C VAL A 131 -15.78 18.57 2.10
N LYS A 132 -16.65 19.51 2.46
CA LYS A 132 -17.42 19.44 3.71
C LYS A 132 -18.74 18.68 3.49
N PRO A 133 -19.30 17.99 4.51
CA PRO A 133 -20.51 17.19 4.37
C PRO A 133 -21.75 17.90 3.79
N HIS A 134 -21.86 19.22 3.98
CA HIS A 134 -22.98 20.02 3.46
C HIS A 134 -22.85 20.40 1.99
N GLN A 135 -21.67 20.21 1.39
CA GLN A 135 -21.40 20.54 -0.02
C GLN A 135 -21.69 19.36 -0.96
N ILE A 136 -22.10 18.22 -0.41
CA ILE A 136 -22.23 16.97 -1.16
C ILE A 136 -23.61 16.91 -1.82
N PRO A 137 -23.68 16.70 -3.15
CA PRO A 137 -24.95 16.50 -3.84
C PRO A 137 -25.72 15.29 -3.29
N PRO A 138 -27.07 15.32 -3.24
CA PRO A 138 -27.87 14.22 -2.71
C PRO A 138 -27.57 12.85 -3.34
N ALA A 139 -27.25 12.83 -4.64
CA ALA A 139 -26.90 11.62 -5.39
C ALA A 139 -25.63 10.92 -4.86
N MET A 140 -24.70 11.65 -4.23
CA MET A 140 -23.45 11.11 -3.71
C MET A 140 -23.49 10.78 -2.21
N LYS A 141 -24.61 11.07 -1.54
CA LYS A 141 -24.72 10.95 -0.08
C LYS A 141 -24.49 9.51 0.42
N GLN A 142 -24.98 8.52 -0.31
CA GLN A 142 -24.80 7.10 0.02
C GLN A 142 -23.33 6.67 -0.08
N PHE A 143 -22.62 7.10 -1.13
CA PHE A 143 -21.19 6.84 -1.29
C PHE A 143 -20.37 7.51 -0.19
N TRP A 144 -20.73 8.74 0.17
CA TRP A 144 -20.04 9.47 1.23
C TRP A 144 -20.19 8.83 2.62
N GLN A 145 -21.33 8.20 2.91
CA GLN A 145 -21.51 7.45 4.15
C GLN A 145 -20.59 6.23 4.25
N SER A 146 -20.21 5.64 3.12
CA SER A 146 -19.33 4.48 3.04
C SER A 146 -17.90 4.83 2.65
N TRP A 147 -17.54 6.12 2.68
CA TRP A 147 -16.29 6.65 2.11
C TRP A 147 -15.04 5.95 2.67
N ASP A 148 -14.95 5.83 3.99
CA ASP A 148 -13.82 5.20 4.68
C ASP A 148 -13.70 3.72 4.31
N THR A 149 -14.82 3.02 4.15
CA THR A 149 -14.85 1.61 3.74
C THR A 149 -14.41 1.44 2.29
N ILE A 150 -14.85 2.34 1.39
CA ILE A 150 -14.45 2.33 -0.03
C ILE A 150 -12.94 2.58 -0.14
N LEU A 151 -12.42 3.58 0.56
CA LEU A 151 -11.00 3.92 0.53
C LEU A 151 -10.13 2.82 1.15
N LEU A 152 -10.58 2.23 2.26
CA LEU A 152 -9.93 1.06 2.86
C LEU A 152 -9.91 -0.12 1.89
N GLY A 153 -11.05 -0.46 1.28
CA GLY A 153 -11.14 -1.53 0.29
C GLY A 153 -10.25 -1.31 -0.92
N ALA A 154 -10.21 -0.08 -1.45
CA ALA A 154 -9.33 0.29 -2.56
C ALA A 154 -7.84 0.15 -2.18
N THR A 155 -7.45 0.59 -0.97
CA THR A 155 -6.06 0.48 -0.49
C THR A 155 -5.65 -0.98 -0.28
N VAL A 156 -6.55 -1.82 0.25
CA VAL A 156 -6.33 -3.28 0.33
C VAL A 156 -6.17 -3.89 -1.06
N ALA A 157 -7.04 -3.53 -2.00
CA ALA A 157 -6.95 -4.01 -3.38
C ALA A 157 -5.63 -3.63 -4.04
N LEU A 158 -5.16 -2.38 -3.87
CA LEU A 158 -3.86 -1.92 -4.36
C LEU A 158 -2.71 -2.74 -3.79
N LEU A 159 -2.69 -2.95 -2.47
CA LEU A 159 -1.67 -3.75 -1.81
C LEU A 159 -1.69 -5.22 -2.30
N LEU A 160 -2.87 -5.80 -2.48
CA LEU A 160 -2.99 -7.16 -3.00
C LEU A 160 -2.52 -7.27 -4.45
N LEU A 161 -2.90 -6.33 -5.31
CA LEU A 161 -2.47 -6.29 -6.70
C LEU A 161 -0.95 -6.22 -6.80
N ILE A 162 -0.31 -5.37 -6.00
CA ILE A 162 1.14 -5.24 -6.05
C ILE A 162 1.86 -6.48 -5.49
N VAL A 163 1.37 -7.08 -4.41
CA VAL A 163 1.94 -8.33 -3.86
C VAL A 163 1.83 -9.47 -4.87
N VAL A 164 0.66 -9.64 -5.49
CA VAL A 164 0.45 -10.67 -6.53
C VAL A 164 1.34 -10.39 -7.74
N GLN A 165 1.48 -9.13 -8.16
CA GLN A 165 2.35 -8.75 -9.26
C GLN A 165 3.83 -9.01 -8.94
N SER A 166 4.30 -8.67 -7.74
CA SER A 166 5.66 -8.99 -7.28
C SER A 166 5.92 -10.49 -7.25
N TRP A 167 4.92 -11.30 -6.89
CA TRP A 167 5.06 -12.76 -6.92
C TRP A 167 5.14 -13.32 -8.35
N ARG A 168 4.37 -12.76 -9.29
CA ARG A 168 4.40 -13.17 -10.71
C ARG A 168 5.66 -12.71 -11.44
N GLY A 169 6.36 -11.71 -10.92
CA GLY A 169 7.47 -11.04 -11.58
C GLY A 169 7.01 -9.96 -12.56
N PHE A 170 7.77 -8.88 -12.63
CA PHE A 170 7.58 -7.81 -13.63
C PHE A 170 8.07 -8.27 -15.00
N GLY A 171 7.57 -7.65 -16.08
CA GLY A 171 7.96 -8.01 -17.45
C GLY A 171 9.47 -8.01 -17.67
N LEU A 172 10.19 -7.02 -17.14
CA LEU A 172 11.66 -6.95 -17.20
C LEU A 172 12.33 -8.09 -16.44
N GLU A 173 11.85 -8.40 -15.23
CA GLU A 173 12.38 -9.51 -14.43
C GLU A 173 12.21 -10.84 -15.14
N THR A 174 11.01 -11.09 -15.69
CA THR A 174 10.71 -12.33 -16.41
C THR A 174 11.56 -12.47 -17.67
N ALA A 175 11.72 -11.38 -18.45
CA ALA A 175 12.56 -11.38 -19.64
C ALA A 175 14.05 -11.62 -19.31
N VAL A 176 14.57 -11.00 -18.25
CA VAL A 176 15.94 -11.22 -17.77
C VAL A 176 16.13 -12.66 -17.29
N ARG A 177 15.18 -13.20 -16.52
CA ARG A 177 15.23 -14.61 -16.07
C ARG A 177 15.19 -15.58 -17.25
N GLN A 178 14.39 -15.29 -18.26
CA GLN A 178 14.33 -16.10 -19.48
C GLN A 178 15.66 -16.06 -20.23
N LYS A 179 16.23 -14.88 -20.46
CA LYS A 179 17.54 -14.72 -21.10
C LYS A 179 18.64 -15.47 -20.37
N ALA A 180 18.70 -15.33 -19.04
CA ALA A 180 19.67 -16.02 -18.22
C ALA A 180 19.53 -17.55 -18.34
N ALA A 181 18.30 -18.06 -18.38
CA ALA A 181 18.03 -19.48 -18.56
C ALA A 181 18.45 -19.99 -19.95
N GLU A 182 18.20 -19.21 -21.02
CA GLU A 182 18.62 -19.54 -22.38
C GLU A 182 20.15 -19.56 -22.52
N ASN A 183 20.83 -18.55 -21.97
CA ASN A 183 22.30 -18.49 -21.94
C ASN A 183 22.90 -19.66 -21.15
N ALA A 184 22.28 -20.02 -20.02
CA ALA A 184 22.73 -21.14 -19.20
C ALA A 184 22.51 -22.48 -19.91
N ALA A 185 21.37 -22.65 -20.59
CA ALA A 185 21.10 -23.84 -21.41
C ALA A 185 22.13 -24.02 -22.52
N ALA A 186 22.47 -22.94 -23.26
CA ALA A 186 23.50 -22.97 -24.29
C ALA A 186 24.90 -23.36 -23.74
N LYS A 187 25.23 -22.94 -22.51
CA LYS A 187 26.47 -23.34 -21.83
C LYS A 187 26.48 -24.80 -21.35
N LEU A 188 25.29 -25.36 -21.09
CA LEU A 188 25.13 -26.72 -20.56
C LEU A 188 24.94 -27.77 -21.67
N GLU A 189 24.49 -27.40 -22.86
CA GLU A 189 24.35 -28.27 -24.04
C GLU A 189 25.57 -29.16 -24.31
N PRO A 190 26.84 -28.68 -24.30
CA PRO A 190 28.00 -29.54 -24.51
C PRO A 190 28.28 -30.55 -23.37
N LEU A 191 27.55 -30.46 -22.25
CA LEU A 191 27.73 -31.25 -21.04
C LEU A 191 26.56 -32.20 -20.77
N ASP A 192 25.50 -32.15 -21.59
CA ASP A 192 24.23 -32.84 -21.34
C ASP A 192 24.25 -34.36 -21.61
N ALA A 193 25.39 -34.88 -22.09
CA ALA A 193 25.62 -36.32 -22.25
C ALA A 193 25.67 -37.10 -20.92
N GLN A 194 25.68 -36.42 -19.77
CA GLN A 194 25.69 -37.07 -18.46
C GLN A 194 24.28 -37.43 -17.97
N PRO A 195 24.10 -38.62 -17.38
CA PRO A 195 22.82 -39.03 -16.81
C PRO A 195 22.41 -38.11 -15.66
N ASP A 196 21.10 -37.92 -15.50
CA ASP A 196 20.53 -37.05 -14.48
C ASP A 196 20.93 -37.50 -13.08
N SER A 197 21.82 -36.72 -12.47
CA SER A 197 22.44 -36.99 -11.18
C SER A 197 22.40 -35.74 -10.30
N THR A 198 22.50 -35.91 -8.98
CA THR A 198 22.56 -34.79 -8.02
C THR A 198 23.66 -33.77 -8.36
N PRO A 199 24.88 -34.17 -8.76
CA PRO A 199 25.92 -33.24 -9.22
C PRO A 199 25.53 -32.46 -10.49
N LYS A 200 24.85 -33.09 -11.45
CA LYS A 200 24.35 -32.40 -12.65
C LYS A 200 23.36 -31.30 -12.27
N ARG A 201 22.41 -31.59 -11.38
CA ARG A 201 21.42 -30.60 -10.87
C ARG A 201 22.09 -29.44 -10.15
N GLN A 202 23.08 -29.72 -9.30
CA GLN A 202 23.84 -28.67 -8.61
C GLN A 202 24.62 -27.80 -9.60
N ARG A 203 25.25 -28.40 -10.62
CA ARG A 203 25.97 -27.66 -11.66
C ARG A 203 25.03 -26.78 -12.49
N THR A 204 23.90 -27.32 -12.93
CA THR A 204 22.86 -26.55 -13.63
C THR A 204 22.38 -25.37 -12.78
N ALA A 205 22.14 -25.59 -11.48
CA ALA A 205 21.75 -24.51 -10.58
C ALA A 205 22.82 -23.43 -10.44
N VAL A 206 24.11 -23.80 -10.37
CA VAL A 206 25.23 -22.85 -10.32
C VAL A 206 25.34 -22.04 -11.61
N VAL A 207 25.27 -22.68 -12.78
CA VAL A 207 25.36 -21.98 -14.07
C VAL A 207 24.16 -21.06 -14.29
N ASN A 208 22.95 -21.50 -13.94
CA ASN A 208 21.76 -20.66 -13.97
C ASN A 208 21.90 -19.45 -13.02
N GLY A 209 22.44 -19.68 -11.81
CA GLY A 209 22.68 -18.62 -10.83
C GLY A 209 23.73 -17.62 -11.30
N GLU A 210 24.81 -18.09 -11.93
CA GLU A 210 25.85 -17.26 -12.51
C GLU A 210 25.29 -16.36 -13.62
N GLU A 211 24.56 -16.92 -14.59
CA GLU A 211 23.97 -16.13 -15.68
C GLU A 211 22.93 -15.12 -15.19
N LEU A 212 22.10 -15.48 -14.21
CA LEU A 212 21.16 -14.53 -13.62
C LEU A 212 21.89 -13.43 -12.83
N GLY A 213 22.95 -13.81 -12.11
CA GLY A 213 23.77 -12.88 -11.32
C GLY A 213 24.47 -11.81 -12.17
N ARG A 214 24.77 -12.11 -13.44
CA ARG A 214 25.35 -11.14 -14.38
C ARG A 214 24.46 -9.93 -14.63
N PHE A 215 23.14 -10.06 -14.47
CA PHE A 215 22.21 -8.96 -14.65
C PHE A 215 22.02 -8.10 -13.38
N SER A 216 22.46 -8.57 -12.20
CA SER A 216 22.22 -7.94 -10.88
C SER A 216 20.81 -7.37 -10.78
N LEU A 217 19.82 -8.24 -10.96
CA LEU A 217 18.41 -7.87 -10.95
C LEU A 217 17.97 -7.52 -9.53
N GLU A 218 17.62 -6.26 -9.29
CA GLU A 218 17.33 -5.74 -7.95
C GLU A 218 16.09 -4.84 -7.94
N SER A 219 15.33 -4.90 -6.85
CA SER A 219 14.33 -3.89 -6.53
C SER A 219 15.02 -2.60 -6.06
N THR A 220 14.45 -1.46 -6.42
CA THR A 220 14.98 -0.16 -6.02
C THR A 220 14.36 0.30 -4.70
N THR A 221 15.00 1.30 -4.08
CA THR A 221 14.45 1.98 -2.90
C THR A 221 13.08 2.60 -3.14
N ALA A 222 12.73 2.93 -4.38
CA ALA A 222 11.40 3.43 -4.73
C ALA A 222 10.32 2.35 -4.54
N CYS A 223 10.63 1.10 -4.88
CA CYS A 223 9.76 -0.05 -4.62
C CYS A 223 9.54 -0.22 -3.10
N ASP A 224 10.62 -0.21 -2.32
CA ASP A 224 10.56 -0.38 -0.86
C ASP A 224 9.74 0.72 -0.19
N LEU A 225 9.96 1.98 -0.59
CA LEU A 225 9.20 3.12 -0.09
C LEU A 225 7.72 3.03 -0.48
N ALA A 226 7.41 2.57 -1.69
CA ALA A 226 6.03 2.39 -2.12
C ALA A 226 5.34 1.29 -1.32
N LEU A 227 5.99 0.14 -1.11
CA LEU A 227 5.45 -0.95 -0.29
C LEU A 227 5.23 -0.51 1.16
N LEU A 228 6.20 0.19 1.75
CA LEU A 228 6.06 0.76 3.09
C LEU A 228 4.89 1.75 3.14
N ALA A 229 4.77 2.64 2.15
CA ALA A 229 3.68 3.60 2.08
C ALA A 229 2.30 2.92 1.99
N HIS A 230 2.16 1.78 1.31
CA HIS A 230 0.90 1.01 1.31
C HIS A 230 0.56 0.49 2.70
N VAL A 231 1.54 -0.09 3.39
CA VAL A 231 1.35 -0.62 4.75
C VAL A 231 0.96 0.50 5.71
N VAL A 232 1.63 1.66 5.63
CA VAL A 232 1.33 2.83 6.46
C VAL A 232 -0.05 3.41 6.13
N ALA A 233 -0.42 3.51 4.84
CA ALA A 233 -1.75 3.95 4.44
C ALA A 233 -2.85 3.03 5.00
N LEU A 234 -2.63 1.72 4.89
CA LEU A 234 -3.56 0.70 5.39
C LEU A 234 -3.68 0.74 6.91
N ALA A 235 -2.57 0.90 7.63
CA ALA A 235 -2.58 1.07 9.08
C ALA A 235 -3.31 2.36 9.50
N GLY A 236 -3.10 3.47 8.78
CA GLY A 236 -3.81 4.73 9.00
C GLY A 236 -5.32 4.60 8.81
N LEU A 237 -5.76 4.00 7.69
CA LEU A 237 -7.17 3.74 7.42
C LEU A 237 -7.79 2.75 8.41
N GLY A 238 -7.06 1.69 8.76
CA GLY A 238 -7.50 0.70 9.75
C GLY A 238 -7.67 1.31 11.13
N LEU A 239 -6.74 2.15 11.57
CA LEU A 239 -6.83 2.88 12.84
C LEU A 239 -8.02 3.83 12.84
N ARG A 240 -8.22 4.57 11.74
CA ARG A 240 -9.36 5.47 11.58
C ARG A 240 -10.69 4.72 11.62
N PHE A 241 -10.81 3.61 10.90
CA PHE A 241 -11.98 2.75 10.90
C PHE A 241 -12.27 2.18 12.31
N TRP A 242 -11.22 1.76 13.03
CA TRP A 242 -11.32 1.29 14.40
C TRP A 242 -11.78 2.40 15.36
N LEU A 243 -11.25 3.61 15.24
CA LEU A 243 -11.68 4.77 16.02
C LEU A 243 -13.16 5.11 15.76
N HIS A 244 -13.61 5.04 14.50
CA HIS A 244 -15.01 5.27 14.15
C HIS A 244 -15.94 4.24 14.80
N ARG A 245 -15.54 2.95 14.80
CA ARG A 245 -16.29 1.88 15.49
C ARG A 245 -16.32 2.02 17.01
N ARG A 246 -15.37 2.73 17.62
CA ARG A 246 -15.32 2.95 19.07
C ARG A 246 -16.33 3.99 19.57
N GLY A 247 -16.94 4.77 18.70
CA GLY A 247 -17.95 5.77 19.08
C GLY A 247 -17.39 6.83 20.04
N THR A 248 -18.08 7.08 21.15
CA THR A 248 -17.78 8.17 22.09
C THR A 248 -16.71 7.85 23.14
N LYS A 249 -16.02 6.70 23.03
CA LYS A 249 -14.96 6.33 23.98
C LYS A 249 -13.79 7.32 23.92
N PRO A 250 -13.14 7.64 25.05
CA PRO A 250 -11.99 8.55 25.06
C PRO A 250 -10.87 8.02 24.16
N LEU A 251 -10.13 8.93 23.53
CA LEU A 251 -9.02 8.60 22.64
C LEU A 251 -8.05 7.66 23.36
N PRO A 252 -7.54 6.61 22.68
CA PRO A 252 -6.55 5.73 23.28
C PRO A 252 -5.33 6.56 23.68
N ARG A 253 -4.96 6.47 24.96
CA ARG A 253 -3.74 7.04 25.50
C ARG A 253 -2.88 5.89 25.95
N VAL A 254 -1.65 5.82 25.45
CA VAL A 254 -0.63 4.97 26.03
C VAL A 254 0.05 5.83 27.09
N ALA A 255 -0.24 5.56 28.36
CA ALA A 255 0.42 6.19 29.48
C ALA A 255 1.43 5.20 30.06
N LEU A 256 2.69 5.59 30.11
CA LEU A 256 3.73 4.89 30.83
C LEU A 256 3.81 5.52 32.22
N HIS A 257 3.60 4.69 33.23
CA HIS A 257 3.69 5.05 34.64
C HIS A 257 4.96 4.42 35.21
N TRP A 258 5.83 5.22 35.82
CA TRP A 258 6.98 4.73 36.60
C TRP A 258 7.25 5.60 37.82
#